data_AF-A0A5D2YD64-F1
#
_entry.id   AF-A0A5D2YD64-F1
#
_cell.length_a   1.000
_cell.length_b   1.000
_cell.length_c   1.000
_cell.angle_alpha   90.00
_cell.angle_beta   90.00
_cell.angle_gamma   90.00
#
_symmetry.space_group_name_H-M   'P 1'
#
loop_
_entity.id
_entity.type
_entity.pdbx_description
1 polymer ?
#
loop_
_entity_poly.entity_id
_entity_poly.type
_entity_poly.pdbx_seq_one_letter_code
_entity_poly.pdbx_strand_id
1 'polypeptide(L)'
;METSYEDFEPLCKWRRDQNCDKLEVHLSVITVRFRRQQLKVEIHSSGILEISGERLMDEGKSKRIISRFRKEFPISEDYQRTQIHAKFYNGILHLVMPKEIVPTISSPAGGGGDEDNDGKASSSGTSYLTCLMKLNKNIALDIMILAISLAIVVAYVKKYCQCSSLE
;
A
#
# COMPACT_ATOMS: atom_id res chain seq x y z
N MET A 1 -31.42 18.02 20.85
CA MET A 1 -30.75 16.75 20.48
C MET A 1 -29.28 16.90 20.88
N GLU A 2 -28.83 16.12 21.85
CA GLU A 2 -27.46 16.16 22.38
C GLU A 2 -26.53 15.33 21.48
N THR A 3 -25.35 15.84 21.13
CA THR A 3 -24.36 15.11 20.32
C THR A 3 -23.14 14.77 21.16
N SER A 4 -22.80 13.50 21.27
CA SER A 4 -21.59 13.02 21.94
C SER A 4 -20.59 12.45 20.94
N TYR A 5 -19.31 12.72 21.18
CA TYR A 5 -18.20 12.21 20.36
C TYR A 5 -17.48 11.09 21.09
N GLU A 6 -17.23 9.99 20.38
CA GLU A 6 -16.46 8.85 20.86
C GLU A 6 -15.18 8.74 20.04
N ASP A 7 -14.06 9.08 20.67
CA ASP A 7 -12.73 8.99 20.09
C ASP A 7 -12.19 7.56 20.22
N PHE A 8 -11.60 7.03 19.14
CA PHE A 8 -10.90 5.75 19.17
C PHE A 8 -9.57 5.82 18.42
N GLU A 9 -8.66 4.93 18.81
CA GLU A 9 -7.35 4.80 18.18
C GLU A 9 -7.34 3.61 17.22
N PRO A 10 -7.15 3.82 15.90
CA PRO A 10 -7.14 2.73 14.95
C PRO A 10 -5.81 1.95 15.00
N LEU A 11 -5.88 0.64 14.78
CA LEU A 11 -4.68 -0.18 14.66
C LEU A 11 -3.92 0.19 13.37
N CYS A 12 -2.67 0.60 13.53
CA CYS A 12 -1.80 0.99 12.43
C CYS A 12 -0.68 -0.02 12.26
N LYS A 13 -0.50 -0.52 11.03
CA LYS A 13 0.55 -1.49 10.69
C LYS A 13 1.42 -0.96 9.56
N TRP A 14 2.70 -0.84 9.84
CA TRP A 14 3.71 -0.39 8.89
C TRP A 14 4.41 -1.56 8.22
N ARG A 15 4.68 -1.41 6.92
CA ARG A 15 5.56 -2.25 6.14
C ARG A 15 6.56 -1.33 5.46
N ARG A 16 7.80 -1.37 5.95
CA ARG A 16 8.88 -0.52 5.45
C ARG A 16 9.68 -1.29 4.41
N ASP A 17 9.78 -0.77 3.19
CA ASP A 17 10.66 -1.30 2.14
C ASP A 17 11.62 -0.20 1.65
N GLN A 18 12.66 -0.59 0.92
CA GLN A 18 13.72 0.33 0.46
C GLN A 18 13.19 1.48 -0.40
N ASN A 19 12.20 1.22 -1.27
CA ASN A 19 11.70 2.21 -2.23
C ASN A 19 10.28 2.69 -1.91
N CYS A 20 9.59 2.03 -1.00
CA CYS A 20 8.17 2.29 -0.79
C CYS A 20 7.72 1.77 0.57
N ASP A 21 7.04 2.60 1.33
CA ASP A 21 6.44 2.18 2.58
C ASP A 21 4.93 2.03 2.41
N LYS A 22 4.38 1.01 3.08
CA LYS A 22 2.95 0.76 3.12
C LYS A 22 2.45 0.92 4.55
N LEU A 23 1.36 1.64 4.71
CA LEU A 23 0.66 1.81 5.98
C LEU A 23 -0.75 1.24 5.84
N GLU A 24 -1.09 0.28 6.70
CA GLU A 24 -2.44 -0.26 6.84
C GLU A 24 -3.07 0.33 8.10
N VAL A 25 -4.16 1.08 7.95
CA VAL A 25 -4.95 1.61 9.07
C VAL A 25 -6.26 0.83 9.15
N HIS A 26 -6.41 0.05 10.20
CA HIS A 26 -7.57 -0.82 10.41
C HIS A 26 -8.68 -0.02 11.09
N LEU A 27 -9.69 0.35 10.30
CA LEU A 27 -10.80 1.21 10.74
C LEU A 27 -12.08 0.41 11.02
N SER A 28 -12.08 -0.89 10.69
CA SER A 28 -13.17 -1.80 11.03
C SER A 28 -12.90 -2.49 12.37
N VAL A 29 -13.17 -1.80 13.48
CA VAL A 29 -13.36 -2.47 14.78
C VAL A 29 -14.72 -3.18 14.76
N ILE A 30 -14.91 -4.24 15.56
CA ILE A 30 -16.12 -5.09 15.58
C ILE A 30 -17.44 -4.28 15.58
N THR A 31 -17.44 -3.08 16.17
CA THR A 31 -18.60 -2.19 16.32
C THR A 31 -18.68 -1.04 15.31
N VAL A 32 -17.59 -0.69 14.60
CA VAL A 32 -17.52 0.53 13.78
C VAL A 32 -17.09 0.20 12.36
N ARG A 33 -17.96 0.45 11.38
CA ARG A 33 -17.76 0.06 9.97
C ARG A 33 -17.65 1.28 9.05
N PHE A 34 -16.52 1.98 9.02
CA PHE A 34 -16.35 3.18 8.18
C PHE A 34 -16.62 2.94 6.68
N ARG A 35 -17.17 3.96 6.00
CA ARG A 35 -17.25 4.03 4.53
C ARG A 35 -16.19 4.98 3.99
N ARG A 36 -15.79 4.82 2.73
CA ARG A 36 -14.76 5.66 2.09
C ARG A 36 -15.07 7.16 2.21
N GLN A 37 -16.33 7.56 2.06
CA GLN A 37 -16.74 8.98 2.10
C GLN A 37 -16.61 9.60 3.50
N GLN A 38 -16.44 8.78 4.53
CA GLN A 38 -16.30 9.20 5.93
C GLN A 38 -14.83 9.34 6.34
N LEU A 39 -13.91 9.18 5.39
CA LEU A 39 -12.46 9.21 5.63
C LEU A 39 -11.83 10.39 4.91
N LYS A 40 -10.84 10.99 5.56
CA LYS A 40 -10.04 12.08 5.03
C LYS A 40 -8.56 11.69 5.14
N VAL A 41 -7.83 11.90 4.06
CA VAL A 41 -6.37 11.70 4.00
C VAL A 41 -5.78 12.97 3.42
N GLU A 42 -4.96 13.65 4.20
CA GLU A 42 -4.37 14.92 3.82
C GLU A 42 -2.88 14.92 4.13
N ILE A 43 -2.11 15.61 3.28
CA ILE A 43 -0.70 15.85 3.51
C ILE A 43 -0.55 17.36 3.64
N HIS A 44 -0.16 17.80 4.82
CA HIS A 44 0.04 19.20 5.11
C HIS A 44 1.39 19.66 4.56
N SER A 45 1.51 20.95 4.25
CA SER A 45 2.78 21.56 3.82
C SER A 45 3.89 21.42 4.87
N SER A 46 3.53 21.24 6.15
CA SER A 46 4.45 20.94 7.25
C SER A 46 5.06 19.53 7.20
N GLY A 47 4.69 18.70 6.23
CA GLY A 47 5.15 17.31 6.13
C GLY A 47 4.38 16.35 7.05
N ILE A 48 3.20 16.73 7.52
CA ILE A 48 2.34 15.85 8.32
C ILE A 48 1.31 15.18 7.42
N LEU A 49 1.29 13.84 7.41
CA LEU A 49 0.20 13.04 6.87
C LEU A 49 -0.87 12.89 7.96
N GLU A 50 -2.04 13.49 7.73
CA GLU A 50 -3.20 13.37 8.58
C GLU A 50 -4.20 12.37 7.97
N ILE A 51 -4.66 11.43 8.80
CA ILE A 51 -5.73 10.49 8.49
C ILE A 51 -6.80 10.67 9.55
N SER A 52 -8.00 11.03 9.12
CA SER A 52 -9.12 11.23 10.03
C SER A 52 -10.42 10.65 9.46
N GLY A 53 -11.40 10.47 10.33
CA GLY A 53 -12.73 10.08 9.90
C GLY A 53 -13.76 10.22 11.01
N GLU A 54 -15.00 10.49 10.60
CA GLU A 54 -16.14 10.63 11.49
C GLU A 54 -17.33 9.82 10.99
N ARG A 55 -18.00 9.13 11.90
CA ARG A 55 -19.13 8.27 11.58
C ARG A 55 -20.21 8.38 12.65
N LEU A 56 -21.43 8.65 12.20
CA LEU A 56 -22.62 8.51 13.01
C LEU A 56 -22.86 7.02 13.34
N MET A 57 -22.88 6.68 14.64
CA MET A 57 -23.11 5.34 15.15
C MET A 57 -24.56 5.11 15.58
N ASP A 58 -25.14 6.08 16.28
CA ASP A 58 -26.52 6.01 16.76
C ASP A 58 -27.19 7.38 16.64
N GLU A 59 -28.47 7.37 16.26
CA GLU A 59 -29.32 8.55 16.08
C GLU A 59 -30.68 8.30 16.75
N GLY A 60 -30.72 8.54 18.06
CA GLY A 60 -31.92 8.45 18.87
C GLY A 60 -32.68 9.78 18.95
N LYS A 61 -33.92 9.75 19.44
CA LYS A 61 -34.79 10.95 19.57
C LYS A 61 -34.18 12.11 20.38
N SER A 62 -33.28 11.81 21.32
CA SER A 62 -32.65 12.81 22.20
C SER A 62 -31.12 12.88 22.08
N LYS A 63 -30.46 11.82 21.58
CA LYS A 63 -28.99 11.69 21.59
C LYS A 63 -28.46 11.19 20.25
N ARG A 64 -27.35 11.78 19.81
CA ARG A 64 -26.60 11.43 18.61
C ARG A 64 -25.17 11.03 19.00
N ILE A 65 -24.69 9.86 18.60
CA ILE A 65 -23.34 9.38 18.92
C ILE A 65 -22.49 9.35 17.65
N ILE A 66 -21.41 10.12 17.63
CA ILE A 66 -20.47 10.19 16.51
C ILE A 66 -19.15 9.57 16.96
N SER A 67 -18.74 8.48 16.32
CA SER A 67 -17.40 7.91 16.49
C SER A 67 -16.44 8.57 15.52
N ARG A 68 -15.27 8.95 16.01
CA ARG A 68 -14.23 9.59 15.20
C ARG A 68 -12.84 9.14 15.58
N PHE A 69 -11.91 9.34 14.65
CA PHE A 69 -10.49 9.14 14.90
C PHE A 69 -9.69 10.21 14.14
N ARG A 70 -8.48 10.48 14.64
CA ARG A 70 -7.50 11.34 13.98
C ARG A 70 -6.11 10.81 14.26
N LYS A 71 -5.34 10.59 13.20
CA LYS A 71 -3.97 10.10 13.29
C LYS A 71 -3.05 10.92 12.41
N GLU A 72 -1.94 11.32 12.97
CA GLU A 72 -0.90 12.07 12.27
C GLU A 72 0.38 11.25 12.20
N PHE A 73 1.07 11.36 11.06
CA PHE A 73 2.38 10.78 10.86
C PHE A 73 3.31 11.82 10.24
N PRO A 74 4.51 12.05 10.82
CA PRO A 74 5.52 12.84 10.13
C PRO A 74 6.01 12.10 8.89
N ILE A 75 6.01 12.79 7.77
CA ILE A 75 6.53 12.34 6.48
C ILE A 75 7.79 13.15 6.19
N SER A 76 8.91 12.45 6.24
CA SER A 76 10.22 12.98 5.90
C SER A 76 10.30 13.41 4.42
N GLU A 77 11.33 14.18 4.07
CA GLU A 77 11.51 14.71 2.72
C GLU A 77 11.86 13.64 1.69
N ASP A 78 12.36 12.49 2.14
CA ASP A 78 12.65 11.31 1.33
C ASP A 78 11.40 10.63 0.75
N TYR A 79 10.19 11.16 0.97
CA TYR A 79 8.96 10.66 0.36
C TYR A 79 8.50 11.53 -0.80
N GLN A 80 8.09 10.88 -1.88
CA GLN A 80 7.43 11.53 -3.00
C GLN A 80 5.97 11.86 -2.63
N ARG A 81 5.76 12.96 -1.88
CA ARG A 81 4.47 13.33 -1.28
C ARG A 81 3.31 13.37 -2.29
N THR A 82 3.56 13.81 -3.52
CA THR A 82 2.55 13.88 -4.60
C THR A 82 2.11 12.51 -5.13
N GLN A 83 2.89 11.46 -4.88
CA GLN A 83 2.60 10.08 -5.29
C GLN A 83 2.11 9.21 -4.13
N ILE A 84 1.89 9.79 -2.95
CA ILE A 84 1.24 9.09 -1.86
C ILE A 84 -0.21 8.83 -2.27
N HIS A 85 -0.60 7.56 -2.25
CA HIS A 85 -1.93 7.13 -2.67
C HIS A 85 -2.59 6.26 -1.61
N ALA A 86 -3.88 6.48 -1.43
CA ALA A 86 -4.70 5.77 -0.45
C ALA A 86 -5.82 4.99 -1.13
N LYS A 87 -6.07 3.77 -0.65
CA LYS A 87 -7.19 2.93 -1.09
C LYS A 87 -7.88 2.33 0.12
N PHE A 88 -9.20 2.47 0.19
CA PHE A 88 -10.01 1.89 1.27
C PHE A 88 -10.78 0.67 0.76
N TYR A 89 -10.53 -0.50 1.36
CA TYR A 89 -11.27 -1.74 1.10
C TYR A 89 -11.16 -2.67 2.30
N ASN A 90 -12.10 -3.61 2.45
CA ASN A 90 -12.13 -4.59 3.54
C ASN A 90 -11.99 -3.98 4.95
N GLY A 91 -12.46 -2.74 5.15
CA GLY A 91 -12.36 -2.06 6.44
C GLY A 91 -10.97 -1.54 6.79
N ILE A 92 -10.04 -1.55 5.83
CA ILE A 92 -8.66 -1.12 5.99
C ILE A 92 -8.37 0.00 4.99
N LEU A 93 -7.77 1.07 5.48
CA LEU A 93 -7.19 2.12 4.64
C LEU A 93 -5.73 1.75 4.37
N HIS A 94 -5.43 1.46 3.11
CA HIS A 94 -4.09 1.13 2.65
C HIS A 94 -3.47 2.39 2.03
N LEU A 95 -2.36 2.84 2.58
CA LEU A 95 -1.54 3.90 2.01
C LEU A 95 -0.27 3.31 1.43
N VAL A 96 0.07 3.81 0.25
CA VAL A 96 1.31 3.52 -0.46
C VAL A 96 2.10 4.82 -0.55
N MET A 97 3.32 4.81 0.00
CA MET A 97 4.17 5.99 0.13
C MET A 97 5.52 5.71 -0.53
N PRO A 98 5.69 6.08 -1.81
CA PRO A 98 6.96 5.94 -2.51
C PRO A 98 8.04 6.82 -1.88
N LYS A 99 9.25 6.29 -1.79
CA LYS A 99 10.46 7.03 -1.40
C LYS A 99 11.14 7.61 -2.62
N GLU A 100 11.77 8.76 -2.44
CA GLU A 100 12.64 9.36 -3.42
C GLU A 100 13.91 8.51 -3.52
N ILE A 101 14.19 8.03 -4.73
CA ILE A 101 15.40 7.25 -4.99
C ILE A 101 16.52 8.27 -5.11
N VAL A 102 17.17 8.59 -4.00
CA VAL A 102 18.46 9.27 -4.06
C VAL A 102 19.45 8.22 -4.58
N PRO A 103 20.03 8.38 -5.79
CA PRO A 103 21.11 7.50 -6.21
C PRO A 103 22.22 7.66 -5.17
N THR A 104 22.42 6.62 -4.37
CA THR A 104 23.52 6.58 -3.42
C THR A 104 24.77 6.53 -4.27
N ILE A 105 25.39 7.69 -4.52
CA ILE A 105 26.76 7.75 -5.01
C ILE A 105 27.59 7.17 -3.87
N SER A 106 27.81 5.86 -3.92
CA SER A 106 28.88 5.25 -3.16
C SER A 106 30.16 5.93 -3.63
N SER A 107 30.72 6.81 -2.80
CA SER A 107 32.05 7.36 -3.05
C SER A 107 33.03 6.21 -3.29
N PRO A 108 33.79 6.25 -4.38
CA PRO A 108 35.23 6.27 -4.26
C PRO A 108 35.73 7.65 -4.64
N ALA A 109 36.77 8.09 -3.94
CA ALA A 109 37.35 9.41 -4.08
C ALA A 109 37.67 9.80 -5.53
N GLY A 110 37.38 11.07 -5.87
CA GLY A 110 38.19 11.85 -6.81
C GLY A 110 37.54 12.20 -8.16
N GLY A 111 37.59 13.50 -8.47
CA GLY A 111 37.65 14.03 -9.84
C GLY A 111 36.31 14.52 -10.43
N GLY A 112 36.21 15.83 -10.65
CA GLY A 112 35.06 16.47 -11.28
C GLY A 112 35.01 16.36 -12.81
N GLY A 113 33.89 16.82 -13.36
CA GLY A 113 33.63 17.04 -14.78
C GLY A 113 32.14 17.31 -15.01
N ASP A 114 31.83 18.49 -15.53
CA ASP A 114 30.49 18.93 -15.94
C ASP A 114 30.00 18.12 -17.15
N GLU A 115 28.79 17.59 -17.12
CA GLU A 115 28.04 17.21 -18.33
C GLU A 115 26.54 17.49 -18.13
N ASP A 116 26.04 18.43 -18.93
CA ASP A 116 24.64 18.72 -19.16
C ASP A 116 23.87 17.45 -19.57
N ASN A 117 22.68 17.25 -18.99
CA ASN A 117 21.65 16.48 -19.67
C ASN A 117 20.25 16.94 -19.26
N ASP A 118 19.67 17.77 -20.13
CA ASP A 118 18.24 17.97 -20.28
C ASP A 118 17.57 16.63 -20.60
N GLY A 119 17.15 15.94 -19.54
CA GLY A 119 16.40 14.71 -19.59
C GLY A 119 15.22 14.77 -18.63
N LYS A 120 14.31 15.74 -18.83
CA LYS A 120 12.99 15.78 -18.20
C LYS A 120 12.12 14.63 -18.73
N ALA A 121 12.52 13.40 -18.47
CA ALA A 121 11.68 12.22 -18.59
C ALA A 121 10.92 12.07 -17.27
N SER A 122 9.59 11.99 -17.36
CA SER A 122 8.68 11.81 -16.22
C SER A 122 9.04 10.58 -15.39
N SER A 123 9.88 10.76 -14.37
CA SER A 123 10.09 9.82 -13.24
C SER A 123 8.79 9.58 -12.43
N SER A 124 7.82 10.49 -12.57
CA SER A 124 6.61 10.57 -11.74
C SER A 124 5.64 9.40 -11.85
N GLY A 125 5.61 8.67 -12.97
CA GLY A 125 4.77 7.47 -13.10
C GLY A 125 5.49 6.19 -12.66
N THR A 126 6.80 6.15 -12.89
CA THR A 126 7.62 4.94 -12.78
C THR A 126 7.81 4.53 -11.32
N SER A 127 7.95 5.47 -10.39
CA SER A 127 8.16 5.18 -8.96
C SER A 127 6.94 4.52 -8.31
N TYR A 128 5.75 5.11 -8.45
CA TYR A 128 4.49 4.50 -8.00
C TYR A 128 4.22 3.14 -8.67
N LEU A 129 4.43 3.04 -9.99
CA LEU A 129 4.31 1.77 -10.70
C LEU A 129 5.31 0.74 -10.20
N THR A 130 6.56 1.12 -9.89
CA THR A 130 7.56 0.22 -9.31
C THR A 130 7.13 -0.25 -7.90
N CYS A 131 6.48 0.62 -7.11
CA CYS A 131 5.93 0.21 -5.83
C CYS A 131 4.75 -0.78 -5.97
N LEU A 132 3.90 -0.60 -6.99
CA LEU A 132 2.81 -1.53 -7.30
C LEU A 132 3.30 -2.85 -7.92
N MET A 133 4.32 -2.78 -8.78
CA MET A 133 4.91 -3.91 -9.51
C MET A 133 5.79 -4.79 -8.62
N LYS A 134 6.19 -4.33 -7.43
CA LYS A 134 6.71 -5.20 -6.35
C LYS A 134 5.56 -6.02 -5.75
N LEU A 135 5.00 -6.87 -6.61
CA LEU A 135 4.20 -8.04 -6.29
C LEU A 135 5.05 -8.95 -5.40
N ASN A 136 4.40 -9.44 -4.35
CA ASN A 136 4.91 -10.33 -3.31
C ASN A 136 6.06 -11.24 -3.80
N LYS A 137 7.18 -11.29 -3.05
CA LYS A 137 8.34 -12.16 -3.35
C LYS A 137 7.97 -13.64 -3.54
N ASN A 138 6.77 -14.03 -3.10
CA ASN A 138 6.25 -15.39 -3.18
C ASN A 138 5.49 -15.68 -4.50
N ILE A 139 5.17 -14.68 -5.34
CA ILE A 139 4.45 -14.90 -6.60
C ILE A 139 5.29 -15.65 -7.63
N ALA A 140 6.60 -15.39 -7.67
CA ALA A 140 7.52 -16.17 -8.49
C ALA A 140 7.53 -17.65 -8.08
N LEU A 141 7.37 -17.92 -6.77
CA LEU A 141 7.30 -19.27 -6.22
C LEU A 141 5.98 -19.94 -6.62
N ASP A 142 4.85 -19.25 -6.51
CA ASP A 142 3.54 -19.78 -6.92
C ASP A 142 3.50 -20.11 -8.42
N ILE A 143 4.06 -19.23 -9.27
CA ILE A 143 4.14 -19.48 -10.73
C ILE A 143 5.03 -20.70 -11.02
N MET A 144 6.16 -20.84 -10.34
CA MET A 144 7.04 -22.01 -10.46
C MET A 144 6.34 -23.31 -10.05
N ILE A 145 5.59 -23.32 -8.95
CA ILE A 145 4.82 -24.49 -8.49
C ILE A 145 3.76 -24.88 -9.53
N LEU A 146 3.05 -23.91 -10.09
CA LEU A 146 2.04 -24.16 -11.12
C LEU A 146 2.68 -24.76 -12.39
N ALA A 147 3.85 -24.27 -12.82
CA ALA A 147 4.56 -24.82 -13.97
C ALA A 147 5.03 -26.26 -13.73
N ILE A 148 5.60 -26.55 -12.55
CA ILE A 148 6.06 -27.90 -12.19
C ILE A 148 4.89 -28.88 -12.11
N SER A 149 3.78 -28.48 -11.48
CA SER A 149 2.60 -29.36 -11.38
C SER A 149 2.01 -29.68 -12.75
N LEU A 150 1.94 -28.70 -13.66
CA LEU A 150 1.52 -28.92 -15.04
C LEU A 150 2.46 -29.89 -15.79
N ALA A 151 3.78 -29.73 -15.63
CA ALA A 151 4.77 -30.61 -16.24
C ALA A 151 4.64 -32.06 -15.75
N ILE A 152 4.40 -32.26 -14.45
CA ILE A 152 4.15 -33.58 -13.86
C ILE A 152 2.89 -34.20 -14.44
N VAL A 153 1.79 -33.44 -14.54
CA VAL A 153 0.54 -33.93 -15.13
C VAL A 153 0.74 -34.32 -16.59
N VAL A 154 1.44 -33.49 -17.38
CA VAL A 154 1.75 -33.80 -18.78
C VAL A 154 2.62 -35.06 -18.90
N ALA A 155 3.63 -35.22 -18.04
CA ALA A 155 4.47 -36.42 -18.01
C ALA A 155 3.67 -37.67 -17.62
N TYR A 156 2.75 -37.53 -16.66
CA TYR A 156 1.85 -38.59 -16.24
C TYR A 156 0.92 -38.98 -17.39
N VAL A 157 0.19 -38.04 -17.99
CA VAL A 157 -0.68 -38.31 -19.14
C VAL A 157 0.11 -38.95 -20.29
N LYS A 158 1.29 -38.43 -20.62
CA LYS A 158 2.14 -39.02 -21.67
C LYS A 158 2.57 -40.46 -21.34
N LYS A 159 2.90 -40.74 -20.08
CA LYS A 159 3.23 -42.10 -19.62
C LYS A 159 2.03 -43.04 -19.69
N TYR A 160 0.84 -42.58 -19.30
CA TYR A 160 -0.37 -43.39 -19.33
C TYR A 160 -0.91 -43.61 -20.75
N CYS A 161 -0.83 -42.60 -21.64
CA CYS A 161 -1.18 -42.75 -23.05
C CYS A 161 -0.26 -43.72 -23.81
N GLN A 162 1.00 -43.88 -23.39
CA GLN A 162 1.88 -44.91 -23.96
C GLN A 162 1.57 -46.32 -23.44
N CYS A 163 0.94 -46.47 -22.26
CA CYS A 163 0.51 -47.77 -21.77
C CYS A 163 -0.82 -48.22 -22.40
N SER A 164 -1.70 -47.32 -22.84
CA SER A 164 -3.02 -47.67 -23.40
C SER A 164 -3.00 -48.09 -24.88
N SER A 165 -1.84 -48.10 -25.55
CA SER A 165 -1.70 -48.49 -26.96
C SER A 165 -1.13 -49.91 -27.15
N LEU A 166 -1.07 -50.71 -26.07
CA LEU A 166 -0.47 -52.04 -26.02
C LEU A 166 -1.42 -53.12 -25.47
N GLU A 167 -2.74 -52.90 -25.57
CA GLU A 167 -3.78 -53.94 -25.43
C GLU A 167 -4.53 -54.13 -26.75
#